data_AF-H0HQ90-F1
#
_entry.id   AF-H0HQ90-F1
#
_cell.length_a   1.000
_cell.length_b   1.000
_cell.length_c   1.000
_cell.angle_alpha   90.00
_cell.angle_beta   90.00
_cell.angle_gamma   90.00
#
_symmetry.space_group_name_H-M   'P 1'
#
loop_
_entity.id
_entity.type
_entity.pdbx_description
1 polymer ?
#
loop_
_entity_poly.entity_id
_entity_poly.type
_entity_poly.pdbx_seq_one_letter_code
_entity_poly.pdbx_strand_id
1 'polypeptide(L)'
;MPWTETTRPQYERRCPRYASDLTDEEWTLIEPMMPAPNRIGRPRKTELREIVNALLYMASSGGIPAKSNRREPIAHDREKYRWRNLVERLFNKLKNWRRIATRYDKTKESYIGFVSLASALLWIPFVHET
;
A
#
# COMPACT_ATOMS: atom_id res chain seq x y z
N MET A 1 -13.18 -10.05 25.40
CA MET A 1 -13.34 -8.71 25.98
C MET A 1 -14.67 -8.13 25.51
N PRO A 2 -15.55 -7.65 26.40
CA PRO A 2 -16.83 -7.05 26.00
C PRO A 2 -16.63 -5.62 25.48
N TRP A 3 -17.34 -5.25 24.41
CA TRP A 3 -17.31 -3.92 23.81
C TRP A 3 -18.20 -2.97 24.62
N THR A 4 -17.59 -2.20 25.51
CA THR A 4 -18.27 -1.28 26.46
C THR A 4 -18.00 0.17 26.05
N GLU A 5 -18.85 1.12 26.49
CA GLU A 5 -18.65 2.55 26.18
C GLU A 5 -17.29 3.09 26.64
N THR A 6 -16.69 2.48 27.65
CA THR A 6 -15.35 2.81 28.15
C THR A 6 -14.23 2.29 27.24
N THR A 7 -14.40 1.14 26.58
CA THR A 7 -13.40 0.58 25.66
C THR A 7 -13.58 1.07 24.22
N ARG A 8 -14.75 1.57 23.84
CA ARG A 8 -15.03 2.12 22.49
C ARG A 8 -14.03 3.19 22.04
N PRO A 9 -13.63 4.19 22.86
CA PRO A 9 -12.63 5.19 22.46
C PRO A 9 -11.24 4.59 22.20
N GLN A 10 -10.88 3.48 22.86
CA GLN A 10 -9.58 2.82 22.69
C GLN A 10 -9.48 2.08 21.35
N TYR A 11 -10.62 1.67 20.78
CA TYR A 11 -10.71 1.00 19.48
C TYR A 11 -11.25 1.91 18.37
N GLU A 12 -11.58 3.17 18.69
CA GLU A 12 -12.05 4.15 17.72
C GLU A 12 -10.88 4.55 16.81
N ARG A 13 -10.88 4.01 15.58
CA ARG A 13 -9.90 4.39 14.56
C ARG A 13 -10.24 5.79 14.03
N ARG A 14 -9.53 6.81 14.52
CA ARG A 14 -9.58 8.17 13.96
C ARG A 14 -8.76 8.25 12.68
N CYS A 15 -9.34 7.75 11.60
CA CYS A 15 -8.73 7.80 10.28
C CYS A 15 -9.17 9.06 9.50
N PRO A 16 -8.32 9.62 8.63
CA PRO A 16 -8.63 10.85 7.89
C PRO A 16 -9.87 10.77 6.97
N ARG A 17 -10.06 9.64 6.28
CA ARG A 17 -11.15 9.51 5.28
C ARG A 17 -11.69 8.09 5.11
N TYR A 18 -10.81 7.10 4.97
CA TYR A 18 -11.19 5.69 4.90
C TYR A 18 -10.72 4.93 6.14
N ALA A 19 -11.45 3.89 6.54
CA ALA A 19 -11.02 2.98 7.60
C ALA A 19 -9.68 2.28 7.29
N SER A 20 -9.29 2.23 6.00
CA SER A 20 -8.01 1.73 5.53
C SER A 20 -6.88 2.77 5.53
N ASP A 21 -7.17 4.06 5.76
CA ASP A 21 -6.14 5.09 5.84
C ASP A 21 -5.37 4.99 7.15
N LEU A 22 -4.08 5.31 7.11
CA LEU A 22 -3.23 5.33 8.28
C LEU A 22 -3.59 6.49 9.20
N THR A 23 -3.68 6.22 10.50
CA THR A 23 -3.69 7.27 11.52
C THR A 23 -2.34 7.98 11.56
N ASP A 24 -2.27 9.14 12.21
CA ASP A 24 -1.00 9.88 12.36
C ASP A 24 0.03 9.05 13.14
N GLU A 25 -0.41 8.38 14.21
CA GLU A 25 0.43 7.48 15.01
C GLU A 25 0.96 6.30 14.19
N GLU A 26 0.12 5.65 13.38
CA GLU A 26 0.53 4.58 12.48
C GLU A 26 1.53 5.09 11.43
N TRP A 27 1.32 6.31 10.92
CA TRP A 27 2.23 6.93 9.97
C TRP A 27 3.60 7.22 10.59
N THR A 28 3.68 7.69 11.83
CA THR A 28 4.96 7.95 12.52
C THR A 28 5.84 6.70 12.62
N LEU A 29 5.24 5.51 12.68
CA LEU A 29 5.99 4.25 12.70
C LEU A 29 6.53 3.85 11.32
N ILE A 30 5.79 4.19 10.26
CA ILE A 30 6.09 3.78 8.88
C ILE A 30 7.00 4.79 8.18
N GLU A 31 6.84 6.08 8.47
CA GLU A 31 7.55 7.18 7.83
C GLU A 31 9.08 7.05 7.86
N PRO A 32 9.73 6.66 8.97
CA PRO A 32 11.19 6.46 9.00
C PRO A 32 11.66 5.34 8.08
N MET A 33 10.77 4.40 7.75
CA MET A 33 11.05 3.32 6.80
C MET A 33 10.79 3.74 5.36
N MET A 34 10.36 4.96 5.06
CA MET A 34 10.13 5.40 3.70
C MET A 34 11.42 5.94 3.05
N PRO A 35 11.57 5.87 1.72
CA PRO A 35 12.84 6.23 1.11
C PRO A 35 13.00 7.75 1.13
N ALA A 36 14.18 8.23 1.52
CA ALA A 36 14.52 9.65 1.46
C ALA A 36 14.37 10.16 0.01
N PRO A 37 14.08 11.45 -0.19
CA PRO A 37 14.12 12.04 -1.54
C PRO A 37 15.49 11.83 -2.17
N ASN A 38 15.52 11.34 -3.42
CA ASN A 38 16.78 11.17 -4.14
C ASN A 38 17.47 12.53 -4.30
N ARG A 39 18.77 12.59 -3.98
CA ARG A 39 19.60 13.80 -4.13
C ARG A 39 19.76 14.24 -5.59
N ILE A 40 19.74 13.27 -6.51
CA ILE A 40 19.95 13.49 -7.94
C ILE A 40 18.71 13.03 -8.72
N GLY A 41 18.37 13.77 -9.77
CA GLY A 41 17.26 13.47 -10.65
C GLY A 41 16.02 14.31 -10.34
N ARG A 42 14.86 13.86 -10.82
CA ARG A 42 13.61 14.60 -10.67
C ARG A 42 13.11 14.51 -9.22
N PRO A 43 12.88 15.65 -8.54
CA PRO A 43 12.37 15.63 -7.17
C PRO A 43 10.98 14.99 -7.12
N ARG A 44 10.75 14.24 -6.04
CA ARG A 44 9.43 13.65 -5.74
C ARG A 44 8.48 14.78 -5.38
N LYS A 45 7.36 14.88 -6.11
CA LYS A 45 6.27 15.83 -5.82
C LYS A 45 5.13 15.21 -5.00
N THR A 46 5.19 13.90 -4.79
CA THR A 46 4.11 13.12 -4.19
C THR A 46 4.36 12.91 -2.70
N GLU A 47 3.32 13.14 -1.91
CA GLU A 47 3.26 12.71 -0.51
C GLU A 47 3.20 11.19 -0.40
N LEU A 48 4.17 10.59 0.30
CA LEU A 48 4.29 9.14 0.44
C LEU A 48 3.11 8.54 1.19
N ARG A 49 2.61 9.24 2.23
CA ARG A 49 1.44 8.81 2.98
C ARG A 49 0.23 8.60 2.08
N GLU A 50 0.04 9.45 1.08
CA GLU A 50 -1.06 9.31 0.15
C GLU A 50 -0.92 8.11 -0.79
N ILE A 51 0.32 7.75 -1.17
CA ILE A 51 0.57 6.51 -1.91
C ILE A 51 0.25 5.30 -1.03
N VAL A 52 0.69 5.30 0.23
CA VAL A 52 0.44 4.18 1.16
C VAL A 52 -1.04 4.05 1.47
N ASN A 53 -1.74 5.16 1.74
CA ASN A 53 -3.18 5.16 1.92
C ASN A 53 -3.90 4.64 0.65
N ALA A 54 -3.43 5.01 -0.55
CA ALA A 54 -4.00 4.48 -1.79
C ALA A 54 -3.75 2.97 -1.98
N LEU A 55 -2.56 2.48 -1.62
CA LEU A 55 -2.26 1.05 -1.58
C LEU A 55 -3.24 0.31 -0.65
N LEU A 56 -3.42 0.79 0.59
CA LEU A 56 -4.32 0.19 1.58
C LEU A 56 -5.79 0.28 1.17
N TYR A 57 -6.20 1.39 0.58
CA TYR A 57 -7.53 1.57 -0.02
C TYR A 57 -7.78 0.56 -1.14
N MET A 58 -6.82 0.36 -2.05
CA MET A 58 -6.94 -0.63 -3.12
C MET A 58 -6.95 -2.06 -2.58
N ALA A 59 -6.15 -2.35 -1.56
CA ALA A 59 -6.14 -3.67 -0.92
C ALA A 59 -7.47 -3.99 -0.21
N SER A 60 -8.15 -2.98 0.35
CA SER A 60 -9.42 -3.17 1.08
C SER A 60 -10.66 -3.14 0.19
N SER A 61 -10.71 -2.22 -0.79
CA SER A 61 -11.91 -1.97 -1.62
C SER A 61 -11.80 -2.50 -3.05
N GLY A 62 -10.61 -2.93 -3.47
CA GLY A 62 -10.28 -3.29 -4.86
C GLY A 62 -9.97 -2.07 -5.75
N GLY A 63 -10.47 -0.87 -5.43
CA GLY A 63 -10.17 0.37 -6.16
C GLY A 63 -10.44 0.31 -7.67
N ILE A 64 -11.44 -0.47 -8.10
CA ILE A 64 -11.79 -0.64 -9.52
C ILE A 64 -12.98 0.30 -9.85
N PRO A 65 -12.82 1.22 -10.81
CA PRO A 65 -13.92 2.04 -11.26
C PRO A 65 -14.97 1.18 -11.95
N ALA A 66 -16.24 1.59 -11.85
CA ALA A 66 -17.30 0.96 -12.63
C ALA A 66 -17.00 1.07 -14.13
N LYS A 67 -17.34 0.03 -14.89
CA LYS A 67 -17.32 0.10 -16.37
C LYS A 67 -18.26 1.22 -16.83
N SER A 68 -17.90 1.90 -17.92
CA SER A 68 -18.67 3.01 -18.49
C SER A 68 -20.10 2.63 -18.88
N ASN A 69 -20.36 1.36 -19.19
CA ASN A 69 -21.66 0.83 -19.57
C ASN A 69 -22.50 0.28 -18.41
N ARG A 70 -22.07 0.46 -17.15
CA ARG A 70 -22.81 -0.01 -15.99
C ARG A 70 -23.98 0.93 -15.70
N ARG A 71 -25.20 0.38 -15.59
CA ARG A 71 -26.43 1.15 -15.29
C ARG A 71 -26.37 1.89 -13.95
N GLU A 72 -25.81 1.24 -12.94
CA GLU A 72 -25.60 1.81 -11.61
C GLU A 72 -24.10 1.82 -11.28
N PRO A 73 -23.40 2.94 -11.52
CA PRO A 73 -21.97 3.06 -11.26
C PRO A 73 -21.66 2.96 -9.76
N ILE A 74 -20.68 2.13 -9.41
CA ILE A 74 -20.08 2.14 -8.07
C ILE A 74 -19.18 3.37 -7.95
N ALA A 75 -19.39 4.16 -6.91
CA ALA A 75 -18.52 5.29 -6.59
C ALA A 75 -17.11 4.78 -6.26
N HIS A 76 -16.09 5.40 -6.85
CA HIS A 76 -14.69 5.14 -6.53
C HIS A 76 -13.98 6.47 -6.29
N ASP A 77 -12.98 6.46 -5.43
CA ASP A 77 -12.19 7.65 -5.17
C ASP A 77 -11.17 7.88 -6.31
N ARG A 78 -11.41 8.92 -7.12
CA ARG A 78 -10.50 9.31 -8.21
C ARG A 78 -9.13 9.73 -7.70
N GLU A 79 -9.07 10.32 -6.52
CA GLU A 79 -7.85 10.80 -5.90
C GLU A 79 -6.95 9.63 -5.48
N LYS A 80 -7.52 8.57 -4.89
CA LYS A 80 -6.78 7.33 -4.62
C LYS A 80 -6.48 6.57 -5.91
N TYR A 81 -7.40 6.57 -6.87
CA TYR A 81 -7.23 5.90 -8.16
C TYR A 81 -6.06 6.47 -8.98
N ARG A 82 -5.71 7.76 -8.83
CA ARG A 82 -4.55 8.36 -9.51
C ARG A 82 -3.23 7.63 -9.22
N TRP A 83 -3.13 7.01 -8.05
CA TRP A 83 -1.95 6.29 -7.61
C TRP A 83 -1.92 4.82 -8.04
N ARG A 84 -2.99 4.33 -8.68
CA ARG A 84 -3.10 2.92 -9.12
C ARG A 84 -1.96 2.50 -10.02
N ASN A 85 -1.57 3.33 -10.99
CA ASN A 85 -0.45 3.02 -11.87
C ASN A 85 0.87 2.83 -11.09
N LEU A 86 1.13 3.62 -10.05
CA LEU A 86 2.34 3.44 -9.23
C LEU A 86 2.28 2.12 -8.44
N VAL A 87 1.12 1.81 -7.86
CA VAL A 87 0.90 0.57 -7.11
C VAL A 87 1.01 -0.66 -8.03
N GLU A 88 0.41 -0.63 -9.21
CA GLU A 88 0.53 -1.70 -10.20
C GLU A 88 1.98 -1.87 -10.68
N ARG A 89 2.71 -0.78 -10.91
CA ARG A 89 4.14 -0.84 -11.25
C ARG A 89 4.98 -1.46 -10.13
N LEU A 90 4.66 -1.19 -8.86
CA LEU A 90 5.30 -1.85 -7.71
C LEU A 90 5.04 -3.37 -7.73
N PHE A 91 3.80 -3.80 -7.89
CA PHE A 91 3.47 -5.22 -7.99
C PHE A 91 4.09 -5.88 -9.23
N ASN A 92 4.19 -5.16 -10.35
CA ASN A 92 4.87 -5.65 -11.53
C ASN A 92 6.36 -5.88 -11.27
N LYS A 93 7.04 -4.98 -10.54
CA LYS A 93 8.43 -5.21 -10.12
C LYS A 93 8.58 -6.48 -9.28
N LEU A 94 7.64 -6.74 -8.36
CA LEU A 94 7.63 -7.99 -7.60
C LEU A 94 7.38 -9.21 -8.50
N LYS A 95 6.48 -9.10 -9.49
CA LYS A 95 6.17 -10.17 -10.45
C LYS A 95 7.25 -10.40 -11.52
N ASN A 96 8.24 -9.52 -11.67
CA ASN A 96 9.41 -9.82 -12.49
C ASN A 96 10.16 -11.07 -11.99
N TRP A 97 10.05 -11.36 -10.70
CA TRP A 97 10.58 -12.58 -10.10
C TRP A 97 9.65 -13.74 -10.45
N ARG A 98 10.10 -14.61 -11.38
CA ARG A 98 9.27 -15.71 -11.92
C ARG A 98 8.61 -16.55 -10.82
N ARG A 99 9.34 -16.86 -9.74
CA ARG A 99 8.81 -17.63 -8.60
C ARG A 99 7.60 -16.94 -7.94
N ILE A 100 7.65 -15.60 -7.78
CA ILE A 100 6.55 -14.82 -7.20
C ILE A 100 5.36 -14.75 -8.17
N ALA A 101 5.62 -14.57 -9.47
CA ALA A 101 4.57 -14.50 -10.47
C ALA A 101 3.81 -15.83 -10.64
N THR A 102 4.52 -16.96 -10.64
CA THR A 102 3.89 -18.26 -10.85
C THR A 102 3.26 -18.84 -9.58
N ARG A 103 3.73 -18.43 -8.39
CA ARG A 103 3.18 -18.88 -7.10
C ARG A 103 3.12 -20.41 -6.99
N TYR A 104 4.16 -21.10 -7.44
CA TYR A 104 4.26 -22.57 -7.38
C TYR A 104 4.84 -23.10 -6.06
N ASP A 105 5.05 -22.23 -5.07
CA ASP A 105 5.46 -22.63 -3.72
C ASP A 105 4.41 -23.54 -3.06
N LYS A 106 4.88 -24.64 -2.47
CA LYS A 106 4.02 -25.64 -1.81
C LYS A 106 3.40 -25.12 -0.51
N THR A 107 4.09 -24.23 0.20
CA THR A 107 3.67 -23.68 1.49
C THR A 107 3.53 -22.17 1.43
N LYS A 108 2.61 -21.62 2.25
CA LYS A 108 2.42 -20.17 2.36
C LYS A 108 3.67 -19.49 2.93
N GLU A 109 4.39 -20.17 3.81
CA GLU A 109 5.62 -19.70 4.44
C GLU A 109 6.75 -19.55 3.41
N SER A 110 6.90 -20.53 2.51
CA SER A 110 7.87 -20.45 1.41
C SER A 110 7.55 -19.26 0.52
N TYR A 111 6.29 -19.14 0.09
CA TYR A 111 5.86 -18.03 -0.75
C TYR A 111 6.12 -16.66 -0.11
N ILE A 112 5.70 -16.48 1.15
CA ILE A 112 5.93 -15.23 1.90
C ILE A 112 7.42 -14.97 2.06
N GLY A 113 8.23 -15.98 2.37
CA GLY A 113 9.69 -15.85 2.47
C GLY A 113 10.33 -15.27 1.19
N PHE A 114 9.94 -15.77 0.01
CA PHE A 114 10.42 -15.22 -1.26
C PHE A 114 9.88 -13.81 -1.55
N VAL A 115 8.63 -13.53 -1.21
CA VAL A 115 8.06 -12.18 -1.34
C VAL A 115 8.81 -11.20 -0.44
N SER A 116 9.09 -11.56 0.81
CA SER A 116 9.87 -10.75 1.75
C SER A 116 11.29 -10.53 1.24
N LEU A 117 11.95 -11.57 0.71
CA LEU A 117 13.29 -11.45 0.12
C LEU A 117 13.31 -10.51 -1.09
N ALA A 118 12.39 -10.68 -2.04
CA ALA A 118 12.31 -9.81 -3.21
C ALA A 118 11.95 -8.37 -2.83
N SER A 119 11.07 -8.18 -1.84
CA SER A 119 10.73 -6.85 -1.32
C SER A 119 11.95 -6.18 -0.70
N ALA A 120 12.74 -6.89 0.11
CA ALA A 120 13.98 -6.39 0.69
C ALA A 120 15.02 -6.05 -0.40
N LEU A 121 15.17 -6.89 -1.42
CA LEU A 121 16.09 -6.63 -2.54
C LEU A 121 15.66 -5.44 -3.40
N LEU A 122 14.35 -5.22 -3.58
CA LEU A 122 13.83 -4.01 -4.21
C LEU A 122 14.01 -2.77 -3.33
N TRP A 123 14.08 -2.96 -2.02
CA TRP A 123 14.19 -1.89 -1.01
C TRP A 123 15.63 -1.41 -0.78
N ILE A 124 16.60 -2.33 -0.77
CA ILE A 124 18.02 -2.10 -0.49
C ILE A 124 18.61 -0.88 -1.25
N PRO A 125 18.39 -0.70 -2.56
CA PRO A 125 18.92 0.45 -3.29
C PRO A 125 18.50 1.78 -2.65
N PHE A 126 17.29 1.87 -2.09
CA PHE A 126 16.80 3.10 -1.48
C PHE A 126 17.40 3.40 -0.10
N VAL A 127 17.93 2.40 0.59
CA VAL A 127 18.56 2.55 1.91
C VAL A 127 20.03 2.90 1.78
N HIS A 128 20.70 2.37 0.76
CA HIS A 128 22.15 2.49 0.58
C HIS A 128 22.59 3.56 -0.43
N GLU A 129 21.67 4.20 -1.16
CA GLU A 129 21.96 5.34 -2.07
C GLU A 129 22.09 6.71 -1.35
N THR A 130 22.56 6.73 -0.10
CA THR A 130 22.95 7.96 0.62
C THR A 130 24.28 8.53 0.13
#